data_AF-A0A537WF86-F1
#
_entry.id   AF-A0A537WF86-F1
#
_cell.length_a   1.000
_cell.length_b   1.000
_cell.length_c   1.000
_cell.angle_alpha   90.00
_cell.angle_beta   90.00
_cell.angle_gamma   90.00
#
_symmetry.space_group_name_H-M   'P 1'
#
loop_
_entity.id
_entity.type
_entity.pdbx_description
1 polymer ?
#
loop_
_entity_poly.entity_id
_entity_poly.type
_entity_poly.pdbx_seq_one_letter_code
_entity_poly.pdbx_strand_id
1 'polypeptide(L)'
;AAAITESISMGAVGYTSSVSQRDYYQAERAREAEEIDTIPEAERQEIREIYATKGFSGDLLEGVVDTITANRDSWLATMMDEELHLQPVQTADIFRSAFLITIATLIGHLIPLLPFVWLARTPALVLAIALSAVVLFGVGVYSAVTLVGDWRKSGLKMLVIGLGAAGVGFLIGNLFHAPAPVIPSESTHRDLHAPDHVWCGRSGSNESETSVVSGSRCPITYLSPKTSSWPSWPASSRI
;
A
#
# COMPACT_ATOMS: atom_id res chain seq x y z
N ALA A 1 18.27 -5.01 0.89
CA ALA A 1 17.64 -4.26 -0.22
C ALA A 1 16.15 -4.61 -0.33
N ALA A 2 15.79 -5.84 -0.72
CA ALA A 2 14.39 -6.26 -0.91
C ALA A 2 13.46 -5.92 0.28
N ALA A 3 13.85 -6.28 1.50
CA ALA A 3 13.08 -6.00 2.72
C ALA A 3 12.75 -4.50 2.93
N ILE A 4 13.67 -3.60 2.54
CA ILE A 4 13.48 -2.16 2.67
C ILE A 4 12.46 -1.68 1.62
N THR A 5 12.65 -2.09 0.36
CA THR A 5 11.75 -1.74 -0.75
C THR A 5 10.33 -2.24 -0.50
N GLU A 6 10.18 -3.48 -0.04
CA GLU A 6 8.89 -4.09 0.28
C GLU A 6 8.20 -3.38 1.46
N SER A 7 8.96 -3.02 2.50
CA SER A 7 8.41 -2.30 3.64
C SER A 7 7.90 -0.89 3.27
N ILE A 8 8.65 -0.15 2.46
CA ILE A 8 8.22 1.16 1.95
C ILE A 8 6.96 1.00 1.09
N SER A 9 6.92 -0.03 0.23
CA SER A 9 5.75 -0.31 -0.60
C SER A 9 4.51 -0.61 0.24
N MET A 10 4.63 -1.42 1.28
CA MET A 10 3.50 -1.75 2.16
C MET A 10 3.03 -0.56 2.98
N GLY A 11 3.95 0.31 3.43
CA GLY A 11 3.63 1.60 4.02
C GLY A 11 2.83 2.52 3.08
N ALA A 12 3.27 2.61 1.82
CA ALA A 12 2.57 3.39 0.79
C ALA A 12 1.17 2.84 0.51
N VAL A 13 1.00 1.50 0.46
CA VAL A 13 -0.31 0.86 0.33
C VAL A 13 -1.22 1.22 1.50
N GLY A 14 -0.71 1.15 2.74
CA GLY A 14 -1.45 1.56 3.94
C GLY A 14 -1.88 3.03 3.89
N TYR A 15 -0.96 3.92 3.50
CA TYR A 15 -1.23 5.35 3.34
C TYR A 15 -2.34 5.61 2.32
N THR A 16 -2.19 5.09 1.11
CA THR A 16 -3.18 5.31 0.04
C THR A 16 -4.53 4.72 0.41
N SER A 17 -4.58 3.53 1.04
CA SER A 17 -5.83 2.94 1.50
C SER A 17 -6.56 3.83 2.52
N SER A 18 -5.85 4.38 3.51
CA SER A 18 -6.45 5.27 4.51
C SER A 18 -6.86 6.62 3.92
N VAL A 19 -6.12 7.14 2.94
CA VAL A 19 -6.52 8.33 2.18
C VAL A 19 -7.80 8.06 1.39
N SER A 20 -7.89 6.94 0.69
CA SER A 20 -9.09 6.57 -0.06
C SER A 20 -10.32 6.43 0.84
N GLN A 21 -10.18 5.85 2.04
CA GLN A 21 -11.28 5.79 3.02
C GLN A 21 -11.72 7.18 3.49
N ARG A 22 -10.78 8.09 3.74
CA ARG A 22 -11.10 9.48 4.11
C ARG A 22 -11.81 10.20 2.97
N ASP A 23 -11.31 10.08 1.75
CA ASP A 23 -11.87 10.78 0.60
C ASP A 23 -13.27 10.25 0.26
N TYR A 24 -13.47 8.93 0.41
CA TYR A 24 -14.79 8.30 0.32
C TYR A 24 -15.75 8.85 1.38
N TYR A 25 -15.32 8.91 2.65
CA TYR A 25 -16.13 9.51 3.73
C TYR A 25 -16.53 10.97 3.43
N GLN A 26 -15.61 11.79 2.92
CA GLN A 26 -15.90 13.19 2.62
C GLN A 26 -16.83 13.36 1.42
N ALA A 27 -16.69 12.52 0.40
CA ALA A 27 -17.58 12.52 -0.75
C ALA A 27 -19.01 12.16 -0.32
N GLU A 28 -19.15 11.12 0.49
CA GLU A 28 -20.45 10.67 0.98
C GLU A 28 -21.10 11.71 1.89
N ARG A 29 -20.33 12.28 2.83
CA ARG A 29 -20.81 13.36 3.70
C ARG A 29 -21.27 14.59 2.91
N ALA A 30 -20.65 14.89 1.77
CA ALA A 30 -21.06 16.00 0.93
C ALA A 30 -22.35 15.68 0.16
N ARG A 31 -22.50 14.45 -0.35
CA ARG A 31 -23.73 13.96 -0.99
C ARG A 31 -24.91 14.03 -0.03
N GLU A 32 -24.74 13.45 1.15
CA GLU A 32 -25.75 13.41 2.20
C GLU A 32 -26.16 14.82 2.66
N ALA A 33 -25.19 15.71 2.79
CA ALA A 33 -25.45 17.10 3.11
C ALA A 33 -26.28 17.83 2.02
N GLU A 34 -26.11 17.47 0.74
CA GLU A 34 -26.90 18.02 -0.37
C GLU A 34 -28.32 17.43 -0.40
N GLU A 35 -28.47 16.14 -0.09
CA GLU A 35 -29.76 15.46 -0.06
C GLU A 35 -30.66 15.99 1.07
N ILE A 36 -30.09 16.23 2.26
CA ILE A 36 -30.80 16.91 3.38
C ILE A 36 -31.32 18.30 2.96
N ASP A 37 -30.59 19.03 2.12
CA ASP A 37 -30.98 20.37 1.69
C ASP A 37 -31.95 20.36 0.49
N THR A 38 -31.89 19.34 -0.37
CA THR A 38 -32.65 19.28 -1.63
C THR A 38 -33.93 18.44 -1.54
N ILE A 39 -33.91 17.35 -0.78
CA ILE A 39 -35.02 16.39 -0.63
C ILE A 39 -35.27 16.02 0.86
N PRO A 40 -35.42 17.01 1.77
CA PRO A 40 -35.48 16.77 3.22
C PRO A 40 -36.59 15.80 3.65
N GLU A 41 -37.73 15.77 2.96
CA GLU A 41 -38.82 14.85 3.31
C GLU A 41 -38.49 13.38 3.00
N ALA A 42 -37.68 13.13 1.96
CA ALA A 42 -37.18 11.79 1.67
C ALA A 42 -36.20 11.37 2.77
N GLU A 43 -35.21 12.22 3.09
CA GLU A 43 -34.23 11.94 4.15
C GLU A 43 -34.86 11.75 5.54
N ARG A 44 -35.94 12.47 5.84
CA ARG A 44 -36.72 12.26 7.08
C ARG A 44 -37.39 10.89 7.10
N GLN A 45 -37.85 10.41 5.95
CA GLN A 45 -38.44 9.09 5.81
C GLN A 45 -37.38 8.00 6.01
N GLU A 46 -36.14 8.20 5.58
CA GLU A 46 -35.04 7.26 5.82
C GLU A 46 -34.73 7.11 7.32
N ILE A 47 -34.62 8.23 8.05
CA ILE A 47 -34.50 8.20 9.53
C ILE A 47 -35.67 7.44 10.16
N ARG A 48 -36.90 7.67 9.69
CA ARG A 48 -38.08 6.96 10.19
C ARG A 48 -37.95 5.45 9.97
N GLU A 49 -37.47 5.01 8.81
CA GLU A 49 -37.30 3.60 8.46
C GLU A 49 -36.18 2.91 9.26
N ILE A 50 -35.05 3.60 9.44
CA ILE A 50 -33.93 3.16 10.27
C ILE A 50 -34.41 2.87 11.70
N TYR A 51 -35.10 3.83 12.32
CA TYR A 51 -35.56 3.69 13.70
C TYR A 51 -36.78 2.76 13.83
N ALA A 52 -37.65 2.67 12.82
CA ALA A 52 -38.70 1.65 12.78
C ALA A 52 -38.11 0.23 12.81
N THR A 53 -37.03 -0.01 12.07
CA THR A 53 -36.32 -1.30 12.05
C THR A 53 -35.68 -1.64 13.40
N LYS A 54 -35.30 -0.61 14.19
CA LYS A 54 -34.82 -0.76 15.57
C LYS A 54 -35.94 -1.02 16.58
N GLY A 55 -37.20 -1.02 16.16
CA GLY A 55 -38.37 -1.32 16.99
C GLY A 55 -39.10 -0.09 17.55
N PHE A 56 -38.74 1.12 17.14
CA PHE A 56 -39.49 2.33 17.50
C PHE A 56 -40.79 2.40 16.70
N SER A 57 -41.89 2.84 17.32
CA SER A 57 -43.19 2.93 16.65
C SER A 57 -44.09 4.00 17.26
N GLY A 58 -45.11 4.41 16.51
CA GLY A 58 -46.11 5.40 16.92
C GLY A 58 -45.48 6.76 17.25
N ASP A 59 -46.04 7.44 18.26
CA ASP A 59 -45.62 8.79 18.66
C ASP A 59 -44.13 8.86 19.08
N LEU A 60 -43.57 7.76 19.59
CA LEU A 60 -42.16 7.71 19.98
C LEU A 60 -41.24 7.78 18.76
N LEU A 61 -41.60 7.13 17.66
CA LEU A 61 -40.83 7.17 16.42
C LEU A 61 -40.82 8.58 15.84
N GLU A 62 -41.97 9.21 15.74
CA GLU A 62 -42.08 10.59 15.23
C GLU A 62 -41.30 11.57 16.12
N GLY A 63 -41.38 11.41 17.45
CA GLY A 63 -40.59 12.24 18.38
C GLY A 63 -39.08 12.08 18.19
N VAL A 64 -38.58 10.88 17.90
CA VAL A 64 -37.17 10.62 17.59
C VAL A 64 -36.77 11.28 16.27
N VAL A 65 -37.56 11.07 15.22
CA VAL A 65 -37.34 11.67 13.89
C VAL A 65 -37.27 13.19 14.02
N ASP A 66 -38.25 13.82 14.67
CA ASP A 66 -38.31 15.27 14.87
C ASP A 66 -37.13 15.80 15.67
N THR A 67 -36.70 15.07 16.71
CA THR A 67 -35.56 15.49 17.55
C THR A 67 -34.24 15.45 16.76
N ILE A 68 -34.01 14.39 15.98
CA ILE A 68 -32.77 14.22 15.19
C ILE A 68 -32.71 15.25 14.06
N THR A 69 -33.82 15.40 13.35
CA THR A 69 -33.93 16.25 12.16
C THR A 69 -33.98 17.75 12.49
N ALA A 70 -34.26 18.12 13.75
CA ALA A 70 -34.24 19.51 14.21
C ALA A 70 -32.83 20.14 14.17
N ASN A 71 -31.77 19.34 14.21
CA ASN A 71 -30.40 19.81 14.14
C ASN A 71 -29.68 19.18 12.94
N ARG A 72 -29.31 20.01 11.95
CA ARG A 72 -28.67 19.54 10.71
C ARG A 72 -27.39 18.74 10.94
N ASP A 73 -26.56 19.12 11.91
CA ASP A 73 -25.32 18.40 12.20
C ASP A 73 -25.59 17.04 12.84
N SER A 74 -26.61 16.95 13.71
CA SER A 74 -27.03 15.69 14.33
C SER A 74 -27.72 14.77 13.33
N TRP A 75 -28.52 15.33 12.43
CA TRP A 75 -29.15 14.60 11.32
C TRP A 75 -28.10 14.00 10.39
N LEU A 76 -27.19 14.83 9.87
CA LEU A 76 -26.10 14.39 9.00
C LEU A 76 -25.20 13.35 9.69
N ALA A 77 -24.86 13.55 10.97
CA ALA A 77 -24.08 12.56 11.72
C ALA A 77 -24.84 11.23 11.89
N THR A 78 -26.16 11.29 12.07
CA THR A 78 -27.00 10.08 12.17
C THR A 78 -27.06 9.33 10.85
N MET A 79 -27.22 10.02 9.72
CA MET A 79 -27.22 9.38 8.39
C MET A 79 -25.88 8.70 8.11
N MET A 80 -24.76 9.41 8.35
CA MET A 80 -23.41 8.86 8.16
C MET A 80 -23.16 7.61 9.01
N ASP A 81 -23.68 7.54 10.24
CA ASP A 81 -23.45 6.42 11.16
C ASP A 81 -24.44 5.26 10.95
N GLU A 82 -25.73 5.57 10.83
CA GLU A 82 -26.80 4.59 10.89
C GLU A 82 -27.23 4.06 9.53
N GLU A 83 -27.14 4.88 8.48
CA GLU A 83 -27.50 4.49 7.13
C GLU A 83 -26.26 3.96 6.39
N LEU A 84 -25.18 4.74 6.40
CA LEU A 84 -23.97 4.47 5.61
C LEU A 84 -22.92 3.66 6.39
N HIS A 85 -23.02 3.61 7.72
CA HIS A 85 -22.05 2.95 8.61
C HIS A 85 -20.61 3.44 8.42
N LEU A 86 -20.45 4.75 8.18
CA LEU A 86 -19.18 5.40 7.92
C LEU A 86 -18.69 6.18 9.13
N GLN A 87 -17.45 5.93 9.51
CA GLN A 87 -16.78 6.63 10.60
C GLN A 87 -15.74 7.64 10.08
N PRO A 88 -15.58 8.79 10.74
CA PRO A 88 -14.63 9.80 10.32
C PRO A 88 -13.18 9.30 10.47
N VAL A 89 -12.42 9.37 9.38
CA VAL A 89 -10.98 9.04 9.37
C VAL A 89 -10.17 10.29 9.73
N GLN A 90 -9.45 10.25 10.86
CA GLN A 90 -8.57 11.35 11.28
C GLN A 90 -7.27 11.36 10.45
N THR A 91 -6.89 12.53 9.93
CA THR A 91 -5.66 12.68 9.11
C THR A 91 -4.39 12.30 9.86
N ALA A 92 -4.33 12.55 11.17
CA ALA A 92 -3.17 12.17 11.99
C ALA A 92 -2.96 10.64 12.05
N ASP A 93 -4.04 9.87 11.91
CA ASP A 93 -3.99 8.42 11.99
C ASP A 93 -3.55 7.79 10.66
N ILE A 94 -3.74 8.48 9.53
CA ILE A 94 -3.26 8.06 8.21
C ILE A 94 -1.74 7.91 8.19
N PHE A 95 -1.01 8.97 8.58
CA PHE A 95 0.45 8.94 8.59
C PHE A 95 1.02 8.00 9.64
N ARG A 96 0.41 7.96 10.84
CA ARG A 96 0.83 7.04 11.91
C ARG A 96 0.65 5.59 11.49
N SER A 97 -0.49 5.25 10.91
CA SER A 97 -0.77 3.90 10.42
C SER A 97 0.23 3.46 9.36
N ALA A 98 0.45 4.29 8.33
CA ALA A 98 1.43 4.00 7.27
C ALA A 98 2.86 3.82 7.81
N PHE A 99 3.27 4.66 8.77
CA PHE A 99 4.58 4.55 9.42
C PHE A 99 4.69 3.27 10.25
N LEU A 100 3.69 2.95 11.06
CA LEU A 100 3.66 1.73 11.86
C LEU A 100 3.71 0.47 10.97
N ILE A 101 2.97 0.46 9.86
CA ILE A 101 3.01 -0.63 8.88
C ILE A 101 4.42 -0.79 8.33
N THR A 102 5.06 0.30 7.89
CA THR A 102 6.43 0.28 7.34
C THR A 102 7.44 -0.29 8.32
N ILE A 103 7.40 0.15 9.58
CA ILE A 103 8.33 -0.30 10.62
C ILE A 103 8.05 -1.75 11.02
N ALA A 104 6.78 -2.12 11.17
CA ALA A 104 6.38 -3.47 11.51
C ALA A 104 6.80 -4.48 10.43
N THR A 105 6.60 -4.15 9.15
CA THR A 105 7.04 -5.00 8.03
C THR A 105 8.56 -5.09 8.01
N LEU A 106 9.28 -3.99 8.23
CA LEU A 106 10.74 -4.01 8.21
C LEU A 106 11.31 -4.93 9.30
N ILE A 107 10.76 -4.84 10.52
CA ILE A 107 11.12 -5.73 11.64
C ILE A 107 10.77 -7.18 11.29
N GLY A 108 9.58 -7.43 10.72
CA GLY A 108 9.15 -8.76 10.30
C GLY A 108 10.12 -9.43 9.32
N HIS A 109 10.66 -8.68 8.36
CA HIS A 109 11.65 -9.18 7.41
C HIS A 109 13.02 -9.44 8.03
N LEU A 110 13.38 -8.72 9.10
CA LEU A 110 14.71 -8.88 9.73
C LEU A 110 14.83 -10.18 10.52
N ILE A 111 13.72 -10.66 11.12
CA ILE A 111 13.71 -11.86 11.96
C ILE A 111 14.27 -13.10 11.23
N PRO A 112 13.81 -13.50 10.02
CA PRO A 112 14.38 -14.64 9.30
C PRO A 112 15.81 -14.42 8.79
N LEU A 113 16.30 -13.18 8.74
CA LEU A 113 17.65 -12.87 8.30
C LEU A 113 18.69 -13.02 9.42
N LEU A 114 18.28 -12.93 10.69
CA LEU A 114 19.18 -13.03 11.84
C LEU A 114 20.06 -14.31 11.82
N PRO A 115 19.54 -15.52 11.54
CA PRO A 115 20.38 -16.73 11.50
C PRO A 115 21.52 -16.67 10.50
N PHE A 116 21.34 -15.98 9.36
CA PHE A 116 22.34 -15.90 8.30
C PHE A 116 23.56 -15.05 8.65
N VAL A 117 23.50 -14.25 9.73
CA VAL A 117 24.62 -13.42 10.18
C VAL A 117 25.71 -14.26 10.86
N TRP A 118 25.32 -15.34 11.55
CA TRP A 118 26.24 -16.12 12.40
C TRP A 118 26.38 -17.59 12.01
N LEU A 119 25.43 -18.17 11.26
CA LEU A 119 25.43 -19.59 10.92
C LEU A 119 25.82 -19.84 9.46
N ALA A 120 26.37 -21.03 9.20
CA ALA A 120 26.57 -21.54 7.86
C ALA A 120 25.23 -21.75 7.12
N ARG A 121 25.27 -21.79 5.78
CA ARG A 121 24.08 -21.80 4.90
C ARG A 121 22.99 -22.78 5.32
N THR A 122 23.33 -24.05 5.52
CA THR A 122 22.36 -25.12 5.80
C THR A 122 21.68 -24.95 7.18
N PRO A 123 22.43 -24.82 8.29
CA PRO A 123 21.79 -24.61 9.60
C PRO A 123 21.08 -23.25 9.70
N ALA A 124 21.58 -22.21 9.02
CA ALA A 124 20.90 -20.91 8.97
C ALA A 124 19.51 -20.99 8.31
N LEU A 125 19.39 -21.75 7.20
CA LEU A 125 18.12 -21.92 6.49
C LEU A 125 17.07 -22.61 7.35
N VAL A 126 17.44 -23.73 8.01
CA VAL A 126 16.53 -24.48 8.89
C VAL A 126 16.06 -23.60 10.04
N LEU A 127 16.99 -22.86 10.67
CA LEU A 127 16.65 -21.98 11.77
C LEU A 127 15.78 -20.81 11.33
N ALA A 128 16.02 -20.23 10.14
CA ALA A 128 15.20 -19.16 9.58
C ALA A 128 13.75 -19.61 9.34
N ILE A 129 13.55 -20.80 8.75
CA ILE A 129 12.20 -21.37 8.53
C ILE A 129 11.50 -21.61 9.86
N ALA A 130 12.20 -22.19 10.84
CA ALA A 130 11.63 -22.44 12.17
C ALA A 130 11.24 -21.13 12.89
N LEU A 131 12.12 -20.12 12.86
CA LEU A 131 11.84 -18.81 13.45
C LEU A 131 10.67 -18.10 12.77
N SER A 132 10.62 -18.10 11.43
CA SER A 132 9.49 -17.56 10.67
C SER A 132 8.18 -18.25 11.05
N ALA A 133 8.17 -19.58 11.14
CA ALA A 133 6.97 -20.34 11.51
C ALA A 133 6.49 -19.97 12.92
N VAL A 134 7.41 -19.85 13.89
CA VAL A 134 7.08 -19.44 15.27
C VAL A 134 6.52 -18.01 15.30
N VAL A 135 7.15 -17.08 14.59
CA VAL A 135 6.70 -15.68 14.53
C VAL A 135 5.34 -15.55 13.85
N LEU A 136 5.14 -16.20 12.69
CA LEU A 136 3.85 -16.20 11.98
C LEU A 136 2.73 -16.78 12.86
N PHE A 137 3.01 -17.90 13.54
CA PHE A 137 2.07 -18.47 14.48
C PHE A 137 1.78 -17.53 15.65
N GLY A 138 2.83 -16.93 16.23
CA GLY A 138 2.71 -15.95 17.32
C GLY A 138 1.89 -14.72 16.95
N VAL A 139 2.10 -14.15 15.76
CA VAL A 139 1.31 -13.04 15.23
C VAL A 139 -0.14 -13.45 15.02
N GLY A 140 -0.40 -14.65 14.49
CA GLY A 140 -1.75 -15.18 14.35
C GLY A 140 -2.46 -15.38 15.69
N VAL A 141 -1.75 -15.89 16.71
CA VAL A 141 -2.26 -16.01 18.09
C VAL A 141 -2.55 -14.63 18.68
N TYR A 142 -1.63 -13.68 18.55
CA TYR A 142 -1.81 -12.31 19.02
C TYR A 142 -3.04 -11.65 18.40
N SER A 143 -3.25 -11.85 17.09
CA SER A 143 -4.44 -11.37 16.39
C SER A 143 -5.73 -12.03 16.90
N ALA A 144 -5.73 -13.32 17.23
CA ALA A 144 -6.91 -13.99 17.77
C ALA A 144 -7.26 -13.54 19.18
N VAL A 145 -6.26 -13.28 20.02
CA VAL A 145 -6.46 -12.77 21.37
C VAL A 145 -7.02 -11.34 21.35
N THR A 146 -6.63 -10.54 20.34
CA THR A 146 -7.09 -9.14 20.22
C THR A 146 -8.40 -8.96 19.46
N LEU A 147 -8.72 -9.81 18.46
CA LEU A 147 -9.91 -9.66 17.58
C LEU A 147 -11.01 -10.73 17.76
N VAL A 148 -11.10 -11.38 18.92
CA VAL A 148 -12.07 -12.45 19.22
C VAL A 148 -11.95 -13.64 18.26
N GLY A 149 -11.19 -14.67 18.66
CA GLY A 149 -11.09 -15.90 17.86
C GLY A 149 -10.37 -17.04 18.55
N ASP A 150 -10.44 -18.22 17.95
CA ASP A 150 -9.65 -19.38 18.38
C ASP A 150 -8.19 -19.21 17.96
N TRP A 151 -7.31 -19.06 18.96
CA TRP A 151 -5.87 -18.86 18.79
C TRP A 151 -5.21 -19.95 17.93
N ARG A 152 -5.69 -21.19 18.02
CA ARG A 152 -5.12 -22.31 17.25
C ARG A 152 -5.42 -22.16 15.77
N LYS A 153 -6.66 -21.76 15.43
CA LYS A 153 -7.09 -21.59 14.03
C LYS A 153 -6.40 -20.40 13.38
N SER A 154 -6.30 -19.28 14.08
CA SER A 154 -5.66 -18.07 13.55
C SER A 154 -4.14 -18.26 13.37
N GLY A 155 -3.46 -18.83 14.38
CA GLY A 155 -2.05 -19.16 14.30
C GLY A 155 -1.75 -20.12 13.15
N LEU A 156 -2.54 -21.19 13.01
CA LEU A 156 -2.36 -22.16 11.93
C LEU A 156 -2.64 -21.54 10.55
N LYS A 157 -3.66 -20.68 10.43
CA LYS A 157 -3.96 -19.95 9.19
C LYS A 157 -2.77 -19.11 8.73
N MET A 158 -2.19 -18.31 9.62
CA MET A 158 -1.01 -17.48 9.29
C MET A 158 0.21 -18.33 8.92
N LEU A 159 0.44 -19.45 9.64
CA LEU A 159 1.53 -20.37 9.34
C LEU A 159 1.36 -21.03 7.96
N VAL A 160 0.15 -21.49 7.61
CA VAL A 160 -0.14 -22.10 6.30
C VAL A 160 0.02 -21.09 5.17
N ILE A 161 -0.45 -19.85 5.33
CA ILE A 161 -0.28 -18.78 4.33
C ILE A 161 1.21 -18.48 4.12
N GLY A 162 1.96 -18.30 5.21
CA GLY A 162 3.39 -17.99 5.12
C GLY A 162 4.23 -19.12 4.53
N LEU A 163 4.04 -20.36 4.99
CA LEU A 163 4.75 -21.52 4.43
C LEU A 163 4.31 -21.83 3.00
N GLY A 164 3.02 -21.62 2.68
CA GLY A 164 2.50 -21.78 1.33
C GLY A 164 3.15 -20.79 0.36
N ALA A 165 3.23 -19.51 0.72
CA ALA A 165 3.90 -18.49 -0.08
C ALA A 165 5.40 -18.81 -0.28
N ALA A 166 6.10 -19.21 0.79
CA ALA A 166 7.49 -19.62 0.72
C ALA A 166 7.69 -20.84 -0.20
N GLY A 167 6.80 -21.83 -0.11
CA GLY A 167 6.81 -23.02 -0.96
C GLY A 167 6.62 -22.69 -2.44
N VAL A 168 5.65 -21.83 -2.77
CA VAL A 168 5.44 -21.35 -4.14
C VAL A 168 6.67 -20.59 -4.65
N GLY A 169 7.24 -19.70 -3.85
CA GLY A 169 8.47 -18.98 -4.21
C GLY A 169 9.65 -19.91 -4.48
N PHE A 170 9.81 -20.96 -3.67
CA PHE A 170 10.83 -21.99 -3.89
C PHE A 170 10.59 -22.78 -5.18
N LEU A 171 9.35 -23.18 -5.46
CA LEU A 171 8.99 -23.90 -6.70
C LEU A 171 9.27 -23.05 -7.94
N ILE A 172 8.91 -21.77 -7.92
CA ILE A 172 9.20 -20.84 -9.02
C ILE A 172 10.72 -20.67 -9.18
N GLY A 173 11.45 -20.44 -8.08
CA GLY A 173 12.91 -20.31 -8.13
C GLY A 173 13.59 -21.55 -8.72
N ASN A 174 13.11 -22.74 -8.37
CA ASN A 174 13.62 -24.00 -8.91
C ASN A 174 13.18 -24.24 -10.36
N LEU A 175 12.02 -23.75 -10.79
CA LEU A 175 11.58 -23.90 -12.18
C LEU A 175 12.40 -23.02 -13.14
N PHE A 176 12.78 -21.81 -12.69
CA PHE A 176 13.43 -20.82 -13.55
C PHE A 176 14.96 -20.81 -13.49
N HIS A 177 15.63 -21.57 -12.61
CA HIS A 177 17.09 -21.78 -12.54
C HIS A 177 17.93 -20.68 -13.22
N ALA A 178 17.78 -19.42 -12.79
CA ALA A 178 18.67 -18.36 -13.24
C ALA A 178 20.01 -18.59 -12.53
N PRO A 179 21.13 -18.84 -13.24
CA PRO A 179 22.43 -18.89 -12.60
C PRO A 179 22.62 -17.55 -11.89
N ALA A 180 22.75 -17.59 -10.56
CA ALA A 180 23.00 -16.39 -9.78
C ALA A 180 24.20 -15.65 -10.41
N PRO A 181 24.16 -14.31 -10.56
CA PRO A 181 25.36 -13.58 -10.92
C PRO A 181 26.41 -13.88 -9.86
N VAL A 182 27.44 -14.63 -10.25
CA VAL A 182 28.65 -14.79 -9.47
C VAL A 182 29.22 -13.38 -9.36
N ILE A 183 28.97 -12.69 -8.25
CA ILE A 183 29.71 -11.49 -7.89
C ILE A 183 31.14 -12.00 -7.66
N PRO A 184 32.11 -11.67 -8.52
CA PRO A 184 33.49 -12.01 -8.24
C PRO A 184 33.85 -11.27 -6.96
N SER A 185 34.30 -11.98 -5.93
CA SER A 185 34.97 -11.33 -4.82
C SER A 185 36.27 -10.76 -5.39
N GLU A 186 36.27 -9.46 -5.67
CA GLU A 186 37.47 -8.72 -6.06
C GLU A 186 38.44 -8.77 -4.86
N SER A 187 39.24 -9.83 -4.80
CA SER A 187 40.40 -9.89 -3.94
C SER A 187 41.40 -8.88 -4.46
N THR A 188 41.57 -7.81 -3.70
CA THR A 188 42.67 -6.85 -3.77
C THR A 188 43.96 -7.49 -4.30
N HIS A 189 44.26 -7.30 -5.58
CA HIS A 189 45.63 -7.22 -6.05
C HIS A 189 45.83 -5.86 -6.70
N ARG A 190 46.57 -5.07 -5.95
CA ARG A 190 47.05 -3.73 -6.25
C ARG A 190 48.06 -3.85 -7.38
N ASP A 191 47.65 -3.57 -8.62
CA ASP A 191 48.57 -3.19 -9.69
C ASP A 191 48.15 -1.83 -10.25
N LEU A 192 48.90 -0.81 -9.83
CA LEU A 192 48.91 0.49 -10.48
C LEU A 192 49.37 0.29 -11.91
N HIS A 193 48.46 0.39 -12.88
CA HIS A 193 48.76 0.93 -14.19
C HIS A 193 47.47 1.48 -14.78
N ALA A 194 47.30 2.80 -14.70
CA ALA A 194 46.37 3.51 -15.56
C ALA A 194 46.84 3.39 -17.01
N PRO A 195 45.92 3.13 -17.94
CA PRO A 195 45.97 3.87 -19.19
C PRO A 195 44.64 4.56 -19.48
N ASP A 196 44.79 5.81 -19.91
CA ASP A 196 43.75 6.76 -20.22
C ASP A 196 42.96 6.32 -21.45
N HIS A 197 41.81 5.69 -21.27
CA HIS A 197 40.89 5.41 -22.37
C HIS A 197 39.50 5.97 -22.03
N VAL A 198 39.40 7.26 -22.34
CA VAL A 198 38.17 8.03 -22.55
C VAL A 198 37.22 7.24 -23.45
N TRP A 199 36.01 7.00 -22.95
CA TRP A 199 34.88 6.51 -23.73
C TRP A 199 34.47 7.57 -24.76
N CYS A 200 34.88 7.40 -26.02
CA CYS A 200 34.36 8.15 -27.15
C CYS A 200 33.30 7.31 -27.86
N GLY A 201 32.02 7.70 -27.69
CA GLY A 201 30.88 7.13 -28.39
C GLY A 201 30.94 7.43 -29.89
N ARG A 202 30.79 6.38 -30.69
CA ARG A 202 30.75 6.41 -32.15
C ARG A 202 29.38 6.94 -32.63
N SER A 203 29.36 8.02 -33.41
CA SER A 203 28.36 8.25 -34.45
C SER A 203 29.03 8.93 -35.64
N GLY A 204 28.80 8.39 -36.83
CA GLY A 204 29.58 8.69 -38.03
C GLY A 204 29.06 9.84 -38.89
N SER A 205 29.74 9.93 -40.04
CA SER A 205 29.52 10.71 -41.27
C SER A 205 29.76 12.22 -41.22
N ASN A 206 30.93 12.59 -41.78
CA ASN A 206 31.17 13.62 -42.80
C ASN A 206 30.30 14.89 -42.76
N GLU A 207 30.89 16.03 -42.45
CA GLU A 207 31.01 17.17 -43.38
C GLU A 207 31.91 18.27 -42.81
N SER A 208 32.80 18.74 -43.69
CA SER A 208 33.51 20.03 -43.80
C SER A 208 33.47 21.09 -42.67
N GLU A 209 34.68 21.63 -42.46
CA GLU A 209 35.01 23.05 -42.24
C GLU A 209 35.00 23.66 -40.82
N THR A 210 36.24 23.81 -40.34
CA THR A 210 36.85 25.05 -39.83
C THR A 210 36.19 25.86 -38.69
N SER A 211 36.87 25.76 -37.55
CA SER A 211 37.39 26.90 -36.77
C SER A 211 36.52 27.53 -35.66
N VAL A 212 37.25 27.85 -34.58
CA VAL A 212 37.01 28.88 -33.56
C VAL A 212 36.44 28.40 -32.20
N VAL A 213 37.39 27.98 -31.34
CA VAL A 213 37.77 28.59 -30.04
C VAL A 213 36.73 28.73 -28.92
N SER A 214 37.10 28.07 -27.81
CA SER A 214 36.99 28.49 -26.40
C SER A 214 35.62 28.72 -25.79
N GLY A 215 35.19 27.71 -25.03
CA GLY A 215 34.91 27.85 -23.61
C GLY A 215 33.74 28.74 -23.22
N SER A 216 32.60 28.12 -22.92
CA SER A 216 31.77 28.45 -21.75
C SER A 216 30.52 27.57 -21.68
N ARG A 217 30.15 27.23 -20.43
CA ARG A 217 28.79 26.99 -19.90
C ARG A 217 27.76 26.39 -20.86
N CYS A 218 27.32 25.16 -20.59
CA CYS A 218 26.05 24.68 -21.14
C CYS A 218 24.91 24.91 -20.14
N PRO A 219 23.86 25.66 -20.52
CA PRO A 219 22.73 26.02 -19.68
C PRO A 219 21.62 24.96 -19.74
N ILE A 220 20.80 24.96 -18.68
CA ILE A 220 19.49 24.31 -18.61
C ILE A 220 18.53 25.12 -19.49
N THR A 221 17.88 24.53 -20.51
CA THR A 221 16.56 25.00 -20.96
C THR A 221 15.74 23.90 -21.66
N TYR A 222 14.51 23.78 -21.15
CA TYR A 222 13.32 23.07 -21.60
C TYR A 222 13.15 22.84 -23.11
N LEU A 223 12.62 21.66 -23.45
CA LEU A 223 11.84 21.43 -24.68
C LEU A 223 10.60 20.59 -24.35
N SER A 224 9.45 21.27 -24.35
CA SER A 224 8.11 20.71 -24.47
C SER A 224 7.74 20.64 -25.97
N PRO A 225 6.55 20.15 -26.34
CA PRO A 225 6.16 18.76 -26.52
C PRO A 225 6.02 18.42 -28.02
N LYS A 226 6.14 17.14 -28.40
CA LYS A 226 5.62 16.70 -29.71
C LYS A 226 4.87 15.38 -29.60
N THR A 227 3.59 15.52 -29.90
CA THR A 227 2.52 14.54 -30.06
C THR A 227 2.97 13.25 -30.74
N SER A 228 2.73 12.11 -30.09
CA SER A 228 2.56 10.83 -30.79
C SER A 228 1.24 10.21 -30.31
N SER A 229 0.46 9.80 -31.31
CA SER A 229 -0.89 9.26 -31.24
C SER A 229 -0.95 7.96 -30.45
N TRP A 230 -1.73 7.93 -29.37
CA TRP A 230 -2.09 6.71 -28.67
C TRP A 230 -3.23 5.98 -29.40
N PRO A 231 -3.22 4.64 -29.47
CA PRO A 231 -4.38 3.88 -29.92
C PRO A 231 -5.50 3.98 -28.86
N SER A 232 -6.70 4.35 -29.30
CA SER A 232 -7.91 4.38 -28.47
C SER A 232 -8.39 2.97 -28.15
N TRP A 233 -8.53 2.67 -26.86
CA TRP A 233 -9.19 1.45 -26.38
C TRP A 233 -10.71 1.63 -26.49
N PRO A 234 -11.46 0.66 -27.07
CA PRO A 234 -12.91 0.73 -27.08
C PRO A 234 -13.47 0.55 -25.66
N ALA A 235 -14.25 1.53 -25.23
CA ALA A 235 -15.05 1.47 -24.02
C ALA A 235 -16.14 0.39 -24.17
N SER A 236 -16.05 -0.69 -23.39
CA SER A 236 -17.17 -1.62 -23.21
C SER A 236 -18.07 -1.12 -22.08
N SER A 237 -19.19 -0.53 -22.49
CA SER A 237 -20.35 -0.24 -21.64
C SER A 237 -21.13 -1.52 -21.30
N ARG A 238 -21.67 -1.60 -20.06
CA ARG A 238 -22.65 -2.59 -19.54
C ARG A 238 -22.07 -4.01 -19.40
N ILE A 239 -22.20 -4.72 -18.28
CA ILE A 239 -23.35 -4.98 -17.39
C ILE A 239 -22.87 -4.99 -15.93
#